data_AF-A0A2V4H1Y3-F1
#
_entry.id   AF-A0A2V4H1Y3-F1
#
_cell.length_a   1.000
_cell.length_b   1.000
_cell.length_c   1.000
_cell.angle_alpha   90.00
_cell.angle_beta   90.00
_cell.angle_gamma   90.00
#
_symmetry.space_group_name_H-M   'P 1'
#
loop_
_entity.id
_entity.type
_entity.pdbx_description
1 polymer ?
#
loop_
_entity_poly.entity_id
_entity_poly.type
_entity_poly.pdbx_seq_one_letter_code
_entity_poly.pdbx_strand_id
1 'polypeptide(L)'
;MVVSEVFWYLRNTDEKLFDVSLIFTDDEEIKAGVNAVIGAIRSRYGNIRFHRHMIRYQDITDNDSLKDFLRVFVNAIGDARNHGSDRIYLNVTGGRKIQGIVMSMYAGLAGISKVYNVINKDVRNYNENFEKIKDEIMKDFRDVDEKTATERYRKDEKLYDPVFYPDPESLSYIELPVISLPRDEIEMLKRLLNGIPIEDSGVLDSTIDAYVKSGLIFKDKSRVYPEELGEIIRDLLQ
;
A
#
# COMPACT_ATOMS: atom_id res chain seq x y z
N MET A 1 -3.15 -7.90 -12.87
CA MET A 1 -3.71 -7.46 -11.57
C MET A 1 -3.43 -8.53 -10.53
N VAL A 2 -3.15 -8.13 -9.28
CA VAL A 2 -2.56 -9.02 -8.25
C VAL A 2 -3.15 -8.77 -6.86
N VAL A 3 -4.23 -7.98 -6.80
CA VAL A 3 -4.85 -7.51 -5.55
C VAL A 3 -5.86 -8.54 -5.04
N SER A 4 -6.71 -9.07 -5.92
CA SER A 4 -7.71 -10.07 -5.60
C SER A 4 -7.09 -11.40 -5.15
N GLU A 5 -5.88 -11.72 -5.64
CA GLU A 5 -5.10 -12.90 -5.30
C GLU A 5 -4.59 -12.88 -3.87
N VAL A 6 -4.01 -11.74 -3.42
CA VAL A 6 -3.60 -11.56 -2.02
C VAL A 6 -4.82 -11.55 -1.11
N PHE A 7 -5.89 -10.88 -1.53
CA PHE A 7 -7.13 -10.85 -0.75
C PHE A 7 -7.71 -12.26 -0.58
N TRP A 8 -7.77 -13.05 -1.65
CA TRP A 8 -8.20 -14.45 -1.60
C TRP A 8 -7.30 -15.28 -0.68
N TYR A 9 -5.97 -15.15 -0.80
CA TYR A 9 -5.03 -15.88 0.06
C TYR A 9 -5.24 -15.56 1.53
N LEU A 10 -5.27 -14.28 1.89
CA LEU A 10 -5.46 -13.84 3.26
C LEU A 10 -6.84 -14.25 3.80
N ARG A 11 -7.89 -14.28 2.97
CA ARG A 11 -9.22 -14.76 3.38
C ARG A 11 -9.29 -16.25 3.68
N ASN A 12 -8.36 -17.04 3.15
CA ASN A 12 -8.22 -18.46 3.47
C ASN A 12 -7.32 -18.71 4.69
N THR A 13 -6.87 -17.64 5.36
CA THR A 13 -6.24 -17.71 6.68
C THR A 13 -7.25 -17.35 7.78
N ASP A 14 -6.84 -17.41 9.05
CA ASP A 14 -7.69 -17.03 10.20
C ASP A 14 -7.94 -15.50 10.32
N GLU A 15 -7.53 -14.71 9.32
CA GLU A 15 -7.63 -13.26 9.31
C GLU A 15 -8.98 -12.76 8.79
N LYS A 16 -9.56 -11.77 9.49
CA LYS A 16 -10.82 -11.12 9.07
C LYS A 16 -10.51 -9.87 8.27
N LEU A 17 -10.52 -9.98 6.94
CA LEU A 17 -10.42 -8.81 6.06
C LEU A 17 -11.79 -8.16 5.86
N PHE A 18 -11.87 -6.86 6.13
CA PHE A 18 -13.08 -6.04 5.96
C PHE A 18 -12.81 -4.72 5.24
N ASP A 19 -11.54 -4.36 5.03
CA ASP A 19 -11.10 -3.11 4.44
C ASP A 19 -9.98 -3.34 3.41
N VAL A 20 -9.95 -2.55 2.34
CA VAL A 20 -8.96 -2.57 1.26
C VAL A 20 -8.65 -1.15 0.82
N SER A 21 -7.44 -0.68 1.09
CA SER A 21 -6.91 0.58 0.56
C SER A 21 -6.19 0.32 -0.77
N LEU A 22 -6.61 1.02 -1.83
CA LEU A 22 -6.03 0.95 -3.16
C LEU A 22 -5.31 2.25 -3.48
N ILE A 23 -3.99 2.16 -3.71
CA ILE A 23 -3.18 3.29 -4.17
C ILE A 23 -2.96 3.13 -5.68
N PHE A 24 -3.29 4.14 -6.47
CA PHE A 24 -3.24 4.07 -7.94
C PHE A 24 -3.01 5.42 -8.60
N THR A 25 -2.56 5.43 -9.86
CA THR A 25 -2.29 6.66 -10.62
C THR A 25 -3.56 7.20 -11.28
N ASP A 26 -3.55 8.48 -11.67
CA ASP A 26 -4.61 9.16 -12.43
C ASP A 26 -4.68 8.72 -13.91
N ASP A 27 -4.37 7.45 -14.19
CA ASP A 27 -4.47 6.85 -15.51
C ASP A 27 -5.83 6.15 -15.67
N GLU A 28 -6.48 6.35 -16.82
CA GLU A 28 -7.83 5.83 -17.08
C GLU A 28 -7.87 4.29 -17.12
N GLU A 29 -6.82 3.65 -17.64
CA GLU A 29 -6.70 2.18 -17.65
C GLU A 29 -6.56 1.65 -16.22
N ILE A 30 -5.76 2.34 -15.41
CA ILE A 30 -5.58 1.97 -14.01
C ILE A 30 -6.88 2.17 -13.22
N LYS A 31 -7.62 3.27 -13.43
CA LYS A 31 -8.92 3.50 -12.78
C LYS A 31 -9.95 2.42 -13.14
N ALA A 32 -10.04 2.06 -14.42
CA ALA A 32 -10.92 0.98 -14.86
C ALA A 32 -10.53 -0.36 -14.20
N GLY A 33 -9.23 -0.67 -14.14
CA GLY A 33 -8.70 -1.83 -13.43
C GLY A 33 -9.04 -1.82 -11.93
N VAL A 34 -8.92 -0.67 -11.26
CA VAL A 34 -9.31 -0.50 -9.85
C VAL A 34 -10.80 -0.80 -9.64
N ASN A 35 -11.68 -0.25 -10.48
CA ASN A 35 -13.11 -0.55 -10.42
C ASN A 35 -13.39 -2.04 -10.67
N ALA A 36 -12.67 -2.68 -11.59
CA ALA A 36 -12.80 -4.10 -11.85
C ALA A 36 -12.34 -4.96 -10.66
N VAL A 37 -11.24 -4.60 -9.98
CA VAL A 37 -10.80 -5.23 -8.72
C VAL A 37 -11.86 -5.11 -7.63
N ILE A 38 -12.44 -3.91 -7.47
CA ILE A 38 -13.52 -3.68 -6.49
C ILE A 38 -14.72 -4.58 -6.80
N GLY A 39 -15.13 -4.62 -8.07
CA GLY A 39 -16.20 -5.49 -8.55
C GLY A 39 -15.91 -6.98 -8.27
N ALA A 40 -14.68 -7.43 -8.57
CA ALA A 40 -14.23 -8.80 -8.36
C ALA A 40 -14.28 -9.21 -6.88
N ILE A 41 -13.78 -8.36 -5.99
CA ILE A 41 -13.73 -8.67 -4.54
C ILE A 41 -15.13 -8.61 -3.94
N ARG A 42 -15.94 -7.59 -4.27
CA ARG A 42 -17.31 -7.48 -3.73
C ARG A 42 -18.24 -8.55 -4.24
N SER A 43 -18.10 -8.97 -5.49
CA SER A 43 -18.95 -10.02 -6.07
C SER A 43 -18.87 -11.30 -5.24
N ARG A 44 -17.65 -11.67 -4.83
CA ARG A 44 -17.32 -12.91 -4.11
C ARG A 44 -17.38 -12.81 -2.58
N TYR A 45 -16.98 -11.68 -1.98
CA TYR A 45 -16.83 -11.55 -0.52
C TYR A 45 -17.82 -10.58 0.14
N GLY A 46 -18.64 -9.87 -0.62
CA GLY A 46 -19.69 -9.00 -0.10
C GLY A 46 -19.18 -7.70 0.52
N ASN A 47 -19.56 -7.43 1.78
CA ASN A 47 -19.40 -6.14 2.47
C ASN A 47 -17.93 -5.84 2.82
N ILE A 48 -17.14 -5.48 1.80
CA ILE A 48 -15.77 -4.99 1.93
C ILE A 48 -15.76 -3.48 1.69
N ARG A 49 -15.17 -2.72 2.61
CA ARG A 49 -14.92 -1.29 2.47
C ARG A 49 -13.69 -1.08 1.56
N PHE A 50 -13.77 -0.10 0.66
CA PHE A 50 -12.65 0.27 -0.20
C PHE A 50 -12.31 1.73 0.03
N HIS A 51 -11.02 2.01 0.19
CA HIS A 51 -10.48 3.37 0.17
C HIS A 51 -9.63 3.56 -1.08
N ARG A 52 -9.80 4.71 -1.72
CA ARG A 52 -9.16 5.02 -3.00
C ARG A 52 -8.20 6.17 -2.81
N HIS A 53 -6.92 5.93 -3.00
CA HIS A 53 -5.85 6.90 -2.83
C HIS A 53 -5.18 7.15 -4.17
N MET A 54 -5.63 8.21 -4.85
CA MET A 54 -5.15 8.53 -6.19
C MET A 54 -3.89 9.39 -6.15
N ILE A 55 -2.93 9.04 -6.99
CA ILE A 55 -1.69 9.76 -7.21
C ILE A 55 -1.79 10.52 -8.53
N ARG A 56 -1.43 11.81 -8.54
CA ARG A 56 -1.56 12.71 -9.70
C ARG A 56 -0.32 12.73 -10.61
N TYR A 57 0.45 11.64 -10.63
CA TYR A 57 1.59 11.44 -11.51
C TYR A 57 1.69 9.96 -11.90
N GLN A 58 2.39 9.68 -12.99
CA GLN A 58 2.46 8.34 -13.57
C GLN A 58 3.58 7.48 -12.96
N ASP A 59 4.69 8.10 -12.55
CA ASP A 59 5.82 7.40 -11.94
C ASP A 59 6.58 8.33 -10.98
N ILE A 60 7.40 7.75 -10.11
CA ILE A 60 8.30 8.48 -9.22
C ILE A 60 9.62 8.71 -9.96
N THR A 61 9.87 9.95 -10.36
CA THR A 61 11.06 10.33 -11.15
C THR A 61 12.03 11.25 -10.41
N ASP A 62 11.62 11.77 -9.26
CA ASP A 62 12.37 12.74 -8.47
C ASP A 62 11.99 12.65 -6.99
N ASN A 63 12.64 13.46 -6.16
CA ASN A 63 12.42 13.44 -4.72
C ASN A 63 11.04 13.99 -4.32
N ASP A 64 10.45 14.89 -5.10
CA ASP A 64 9.16 15.49 -4.74
C ASP A 64 8.01 14.51 -5.01
N SER A 65 8.03 13.83 -6.16
CA SER A 65 7.13 12.71 -6.45
C SER A 65 7.28 11.57 -5.42
N LEU A 66 8.50 11.29 -4.95
CA LEU A 66 8.73 10.33 -3.86
C LEU A 66 8.07 10.76 -2.54
N LYS A 67 8.22 12.03 -2.15
CA LYS A 67 7.60 12.56 -0.92
C LYS A 67 6.08 12.56 -1.02
N ASP A 68 5.54 12.97 -2.16
CA ASP A 68 4.10 12.92 -2.41
C ASP A 68 3.58 11.48 -2.34
N PHE A 69 4.33 10.51 -2.89
CA PHE A 69 4.00 9.08 -2.75
C PHE A 69 3.92 8.66 -1.28
N LEU A 70 4.93 9.05 -0.49
CA LEU A 70 4.98 8.72 0.92
C LEU A 70 3.81 9.33 1.68
N ARG A 71 3.44 10.60 1.42
CA ARG A 71 2.24 11.22 2.01
C ARG A 71 0.97 10.43 1.68
N VAL A 72 0.80 9.99 0.43
CA VAL A 72 -0.35 9.17 0.03
C VAL A 72 -0.34 7.81 0.76
N PHE A 73 0.82 7.16 0.86
CA PHE A 73 0.97 5.90 1.58
C PHE A 73 0.65 6.04 3.07
N VAL A 74 1.18 7.08 3.72
CA VAL A 74 0.92 7.41 5.12
C VAL A 74 -0.56 7.65 5.37
N ASN A 75 -1.20 8.45 4.52
CA ASN A 75 -2.64 8.72 4.62
C ASN A 75 -3.47 7.44 4.45
N ALA A 76 -3.09 6.55 3.53
CA ALA A 76 -3.79 5.27 3.35
C ALA A 76 -3.73 4.37 4.60
N ILE A 77 -2.62 4.40 5.33
CA ILE A 77 -2.45 3.69 6.60
C ILE A 77 -3.28 4.36 7.70
N GLY A 78 -3.22 5.68 7.81
CA GLY A 78 -4.01 6.46 8.76
C GLY A 78 -5.50 6.22 8.59
N ASP A 79 -6.00 6.26 7.34
CA ASP A 79 -7.40 5.97 7.02
C ASP A 79 -7.78 4.54 7.40
N ALA A 80 -6.95 3.54 7.10
CA ALA A 80 -7.23 2.16 7.50
C ALA A 80 -7.36 2.03 9.04
N ARG A 81 -6.47 2.68 9.80
CA ARG A 81 -6.51 2.69 11.28
C ARG A 81 -7.73 3.42 11.84
N ASN A 82 -8.06 4.58 11.29
CA ASN A 82 -9.26 5.36 11.66
C ASN A 82 -10.56 4.54 11.47
N HIS A 83 -10.53 3.57 10.56
CA HIS A 83 -11.61 2.65 10.27
C HIS A 83 -11.59 1.35 11.09
N GLY A 84 -10.71 1.25 12.09
CA GLY A 84 -10.62 0.13 13.04
C GLY A 84 -9.73 -1.02 12.60
N SER A 85 -8.82 -0.80 11.64
CA SER A 85 -7.87 -1.83 11.19
C SER A 85 -6.66 -1.89 12.13
N ASP A 86 -6.65 -2.87 13.03
CA ASP A 86 -5.53 -3.13 13.96
C ASP A 86 -4.32 -3.79 13.27
N ARG A 87 -4.60 -4.58 12.22
CA ARG A 87 -3.59 -5.28 11.42
C ARG A 87 -3.70 -4.85 9.98
N ILE A 88 -2.58 -4.43 9.39
CA ILE A 88 -2.52 -3.97 8.01
C ILE A 88 -1.54 -4.85 7.25
N TYR A 89 -2.00 -5.40 6.14
CA TYR A 89 -1.20 -6.21 5.22
C TYR A 89 -0.90 -5.39 3.97
N LEU A 90 0.35 -5.41 3.53
CA LEU A 90 0.79 -4.67 2.36
C LEU A 90 1.04 -5.63 1.19
N ASN A 91 0.42 -5.36 0.04
CA ASN A 91 0.68 -6.06 -1.21
C ASN A 91 1.60 -5.20 -2.10
N VAL A 92 2.81 -5.68 -2.38
CA VAL A 92 3.79 -4.99 -3.26
C VAL A 92 3.98 -5.67 -4.61
N THR A 93 3.07 -6.59 -4.95
CA THR A 93 3.14 -7.34 -6.20
C THR A 93 2.89 -6.45 -7.43
N GLY A 94 1.99 -5.50 -7.30
CA GLY A 94 1.60 -4.59 -8.37
C GLY A 94 2.31 -3.24 -8.28
N GLY A 95 2.17 -2.44 -9.32
CA GLY A 95 2.70 -1.08 -9.38
C GLY A 95 4.15 -1.00 -9.88
N ARG A 96 4.71 0.20 -9.81
CA ARG A 96 6.09 0.47 -10.25
C ARG A 96 7.07 -0.02 -9.19
N LYS A 97 8.22 -0.57 -9.62
CA LYS A 97 9.22 -1.16 -8.71
C LYS A 97 9.64 -0.22 -7.57
N ILE A 98 9.81 1.07 -7.86
CA ILE A 98 10.19 2.07 -6.86
C ILE A 98 9.13 2.19 -5.76
N GLN A 99 7.84 2.20 -6.12
CA GLN A 99 6.73 2.26 -5.15
C GLN A 99 6.77 1.05 -4.20
N GLY A 100 6.93 -0.16 -4.75
CA GLY A 100 7.03 -1.39 -3.96
C GLY A 100 8.23 -1.38 -3.00
N ILE A 101 9.40 -0.92 -3.45
CA ILE A 101 10.60 -0.76 -2.62
C ILE A 101 10.34 0.23 -1.48
N VAL A 102 9.80 1.40 -1.81
CA VAL A 102 9.54 2.47 -0.84
C VAL A 102 8.54 2.02 0.23
N MET A 103 7.40 1.46 -0.17
CA MET A 103 6.41 0.98 0.81
C MET A 103 6.98 -0.14 1.70
N SER A 104 7.78 -1.05 1.12
CA SER A 104 8.42 -2.13 1.89
C SER A 104 9.44 -1.58 2.90
N MET A 105 10.22 -0.57 2.52
CA MET A 105 11.22 0.06 3.38
C MET A 105 10.58 0.74 4.60
N TYR A 106 9.42 1.37 4.42
CA TYR A 106 8.69 2.03 5.50
C TYR A 106 7.66 1.15 6.20
N ALA A 107 7.49 -0.11 5.79
CA ALA A 107 6.48 -1.01 6.33
C ALA A 107 6.57 -1.19 7.86
N GLY A 108 7.80 -1.36 8.38
CA GLY A 108 8.04 -1.51 9.82
C GLY A 108 7.67 -0.28 10.64
N LEU A 109 8.05 0.91 10.14
CA LEU A 109 7.68 2.20 10.73
C LEU A 109 6.17 2.45 10.66
N ALA A 110 5.54 2.03 9.56
CA ALA A 110 4.11 2.14 9.32
C ALA A 110 3.25 1.16 10.13
N GLY A 111 3.85 0.27 10.92
CA GLY A 111 3.11 -0.76 11.65
C GLY A 111 2.41 -1.77 10.72
N ILE A 112 2.91 -1.96 9.49
CA ILE A 112 2.46 -3.02 8.60
C ILE A 112 2.84 -4.36 9.23
N SER A 113 1.86 -5.26 9.34
CA SER A 113 2.06 -6.56 9.99
C SER A 113 2.85 -7.52 9.10
N LYS A 114 2.52 -7.56 7.81
CA LYS A 114 3.21 -8.39 6.81
C LYS A 114 3.18 -7.74 5.44
N VAL A 115 4.23 -7.99 4.67
CA VAL A 115 4.34 -7.57 3.27
C VAL A 115 4.30 -8.80 2.38
N TYR A 116 3.48 -8.79 1.34
CA TYR A 116 3.31 -9.89 0.41
C TYR A 116 3.68 -9.48 -1.01
N ASN A 117 4.33 -10.41 -1.70
CA ASN A 117 4.56 -10.39 -3.13
C ASN A 117 4.05 -11.70 -3.75
N VAL A 118 3.18 -11.61 -4.76
CA VAL A 118 2.53 -12.74 -5.41
C VAL A 118 3.14 -12.96 -6.78
N ILE A 119 3.73 -14.12 -6.97
CA ILE A 119 4.29 -14.48 -8.27
C ILE A 119 3.33 -15.44 -8.94
N ASN A 120 2.81 -15.04 -10.10
CA ASN A 120 2.20 -16.00 -11.02
C ASN A 120 3.32 -16.73 -11.76
N LYS A 121 3.42 -18.06 -11.57
CA LYS A 121 4.41 -18.93 -12.20
C LYS A 121 4.17 -19.07 -13.70
N ASP A 122 2.93 -18.81 -14.14
CA ASP A 122 2.50 -18.86 -15.53
C ASP A 122 2.23 -17.45 -16.08
N VAL A 123 3.27 -16.61 -16.04
CA VAL A 123 3.22 -15.19 -16.45
C VAL A 123 2.70 -15.06 -17.89
N ARG A 124 3.05 -16.00 -18.77
CA ARG A 124 2.67 -15.94 -20.18
C ARG A 124 1.16 -16.08 -20.35
N ASN A 125 0.55 -17.13 -19.79
CA ASN A 125 -0.90 -17.31 -19.90
C ASN A 125 -1.65 -16.20 -19.18
N TYR A 126 -1.12 -15.70 -18.05
CA TYR A 126 -1.72 -14.58 -17.33
C TYR A 126 -1.80 -13.30 -18.19
N ASN A 127 -0.67 -12.90 -18.78
CA ASN A 127 -0.63 -11.71 -19.63
C ASN A 127 -1.49 -11.87 -20.88
N GLU A 128 -1.44 -13.04 -21.53
CA GLU A 128 -2.29 -13.34 -22.67
C GLU A 128 -3.79 -13.26 -22.32
N ASN A 129 -4.19 -13.69 -21.11
CA ASN A 129 -5.57 -13.56 -20.65
C ASN A 129 -5.95 -12.12 -20.33
N PHE A 130 -5.05 -11.34 -19.72
CA PHE A 130 -5.30 -9.93 -19.46
C PHE A 130 -5.46 -9.11 -20.75
N GLU A 131 -4.58 -9.30 -21.73
CA GLU A 131 -4.65 -8.57 -23.00
C GLU A 131 -5.96 -8.87 -23.76
N LYS A 132 -6.49 -10.10 -23.65
CA LYS A 132 -7.79 -10.47 -24.27
C LYS A 132 -9.00 -9.75 -23.67
N ILE A 133 -8.90 -9.26 -22.44
CA ILE A 133 -10.02 -8.67 -21.71
C ILE A 133 -9.78 -7.19 -21.38
N LYS A 134 -8.65 -6.61 -21.78
CA LYS A 134 -8.26 -5.24 -21.42
C LYS A 134 -9.27 -4.23 -21.95
N ASP A 135 -9.71 -4.39 -23.19
CA ASP A 135 -10.67 -3.49 -23.84
C ASP A 135 -12.05 -3.62 -23.19
N GLU A 136 -12.45 -4.83 -22.80
CA GLU A 136 -13.67 -5.10 -22.04
C GLU A 136 -13.60 -4.48 -20.65
N ILE A 137 -12.47 -4.57 -19.95
CA ILE A 137 -12.28 -3.90 -18.66
C ILE A 137 -12.45 -2.39 -18.82
N MET A 138 -11.85 -1.81 -19.85
CA MET A 138 -11.98 -0.38 -20.14
C MET A 138 -13.42 0.01 -20.43
N LYS A 139 -14.12 -0.76 -21.25
CA LYS A 139 -15.51 -0.50 -21.61
C LYS A 139 -16.46 -0.65 -20.42
N ASP A 140 -16.25 -1.68 -19.60
CA ASP A 140 -17.21 -2.10 -18.58
C ASP A 140 -16.92 -1.48 -17.21
N PHE A 141 -15.72 -0.97 -16.92
CA PHE A 141 -15.38 -0.46 -15.59
C PHE A 141 -14.87 0.98 -15.57
N ARG A 142 -14.83 1.66 -16.72
CA ARG A 142 -14.55 3.09 -16.75
C ARG A 142 -15.69 3.92 -16.17
N ASP A 143 -15.35 4.86 -15.28
CA ASP A 143 -16.26 5.85 -14.69
C ASP A 143 -17.52 5.27 -14.03
N VAL A 144 -17.44 4.03 -13.53
CA VAL A 144 -18.54 3.39 -12.80
C VAL A 144 -18.39 3.52 -11.29
N ASP A 145 -19.52 3.57 -10.59
CA ASP A 145 -19.56 3.39 -9.15
C ASP A 145 -19.32 1.92 -8.74
N GLU A 146 -19.11 1.68 -7.45
CA GLU A 146 -18.78 0.35 -6.93
C GLU A 146 -19.92 -0.67 -7.04
N LYS A 147 -21.18 -0.22 -6.97
CA LYS A 147 -22.34 -1.09 -7.10
C LYS A 147 -22.45 -1.59 -8.54
N THR A 148 -22.36 -0.65 -9.49
CA THR A 148 -22.35 -0.94 -10.92
C THR A 148 -21.17 -1.84 -11.29
N ALA A 149 -19.96 -1.58 -10.76
CA ALA A 149 -18.80 -2.46 -10.95
C ALA A 149 -19.07 -3.89 -10.46
N THR A 150 -19.70 -4.05 -9.29
CA THR A 150 -20.04 -5.36 -8.74
C THR A 150 -21.05 -6.11 -9.62
N GLU A 151 -22.09 -5.41 -10.10
CA GLU A 151 -23.12 -5.98 -10.97
C GLU A 151 -22.56 -6.41 -12.33
N ARG A 152 -21.71 -5.58 -12.94
CA ARG A 152 -21.05 -5.88 -14.22
C ARG A 152 -20.10 -7.07 -14.09
N TYR A 153 -19.29 -7.10 -13.03
CA TYR A 153 -18.42 -8.26 -12.77
C TYR A 153 -19.24 -9.55 -12.65
N ARG A 154 -20.30 -9.55 -11.84
CA ARG A 154 -21.17 -10.73 -11.62
C ARG A 154 -21.83 -11.25 -12.89
N LYS A 155 -22.16 -10.37 -13.82
CA LYS A 155 -22.82 -10.76 -15.07
C LYS A 155 -21.90 -11.60 -15.95
N ASP A 156 -20.61 -11.24 -15.99
CA ASP A 156 -19.63 -11.80 -16.92
C ASP A 156 -18.43 -12.42 -16.16
N GLU A 157 -18.66 -13.02 -14.98
CA GLU A 157 -17.58 -13.58 -14.12
C GLU A 157 -16.65 -14.54 -14.87
N LYS A 158 -17.22 -15.38 -15.76
CA LYS A 158 -16.42 -16.34 -16.55
C LYS A 158 -15.39 -15.67 -17.46
N LEU A 159 -15.64 -14.43 -17.89
CA LEU A 159 -14.71 -13.65 -18.69
C LEU A 159 -13.57 -13.10 -17.82
N TYR A 160 -13.90 -12.60 -16.63
CA TYR A 160 -12.97 -11.87 -15.77
C TYR A 160 -12.17 -12.77 -14.82
N ASP A 161 -12.78 -13.83 -14.28
CA ASP A 161 -12.18 -14.71 -13.26
C ASP A 161 -10.79 -15.27 -13.63
N PRO A 162 -10.49 -15.65 -14.88
CA PRO A 162 -9.14 -16.13 -15.24
C PRO A 162 -8.01 -15.12 -14.95
N VAL A 163 -8.34 -13.83 -14.83
CA VAL A 163 -7.39 -12.75 -14.56
C VAL A 163 -7.40 -12.29 -13.10
N PHE A 164 -8.57 -12.24 -12.45
CA PHE A 164 -8.68 -11.78 -11.06
C PHE A 164 -8.57 -12.91 -10.03
N TYR A 165 -8.91 -14.13 -10.44
CA TYR A 165 -8.88 -15.34 -9.64
C TYR A 165 -8.24 -16.49 -10.44
N PRO A 166 -6.98 -16.33 -10.87
CA PRO A 166 -6.27 -17.39 -11.56
C PRO A 166 -6.12 -18.62 -10.67
N ASP A 167 -5.76 -19.75 -11.27
CA ASP A 167 -5.57 -21.02 -10.56
C ASP A 167 -4.59 -20.83 -9.38
N PRO A 168 -4.99 -21.12 -8.13
CA PRO A 168 -4.11 -21.04 -6.97
C PRO A 168 -2.79 -21.80 -7.10
N GLU A 169 -2.75 -22.92 -7.84
CA GLU A 169 -1.52 -23.70 -8.03
C GLU A 169 -0.48 -22.93 -8.86
N SER A 170 -0.95 -22.04 -9.74
CA SER A 170 -0.12 -21.14 -10.54
C SER A 170 0.47 -19.98 -9.71
N LEU A 171 -0.02 -19.75 -8.48
CA LEU A 171 0.42 -18.65 -7.64
C LEU A 171 1.48 -19.09 -6.61
N SER A 172 2.36 -18.16 -6.27
CA SER A 172 3.32 -18.28 -5.16
C SER A 172 3.25 -17.02 -4.32
N TYR A 173 2.98 -17.17 -3.03
CA TYR A 173 2.88 -16.06 -2.09
C TYR A 173 4.18 -15.97 -1.30
N ILE A 174 4.92 -14.88 -1.52
CA ILE A 174 6.16 -14.61 -0.81
C ILE A 174 5.87 -13.56 0.26
N GLU A 175 6.02 -13.96 1.52
CA GLU A 175 6.02 -13.04 2.66
C GLU A 175 7.41 -12.41 2.77
N LEU A 176 7.50 -11.09 2.59
CA LEU A 176 8.74 -10.34 2.80
C LEU A 176 8.88 -10.01 4.29
N PRO A 177 10.09 -10.16 4.86
CA PRO A 177 10.30 -9.87 6.27
C PRO A 177 10.08 -8.38 6.56
N VAL A 178 9.31 -8.11 7.61
CA VAL A 178 9.12 -6.75 8.14
C VAL A 178 9.83 -6.66 9.48
N ILE A 179 10.79 -5.75 9.58
CA ILE A 179 11.44 -5.45 10.85
C ILE A 179 10.58 -4.41 11.57
N SER A 180 9.78 -4.86 12.54
CA SER A 180 9.03 -3.95 13.41
C SER A 180 9.98 -3.32 14.43
N LEU A 181 9.92 -1.99 14.54
CA LEU A 181 10.67 -1.30 15.59
C LEU A 181 9.98 -1.49 16.95
N PRO A 182 10.75 -1.67 18.04
CA PRO A 182 10.21 -1.65 19.39
C PRO A 182 9.41 -0.38 19.65
N ARG A 183 8.34 -0.48 20.46
CA ARG A 183 7.48 0.66 20.80
C ARG A 183 8.27 1.83 21.37
N ASP A 184 9.26 1.55 22.21
CA ASP A 184 10.09 2.59 22.84
C ASP A 184 10.93 3.35 21.82
N GLU A 185 11.40 2.68 20.75
CA GLU A 185 12.11 3.33 19.65
C GLU A 185 11.19 4.21 18.81
N ILE A 186 9.95 3.76 18.57
CA ILE A 186 8.93 4.55 17.88
C ILE A 186 8.59 5.80 18.69
N GLU A 187 8.35 5.67 19.99
CA GLU A 187 8.04 6.80 20.88
C GLU A 187 9.23 7.76 21.00
N MET A 188 10.45 7.25 21.04
CA MET A 188 11.67 8.07 20.97
C MET A 188 11.72 8.87 19.66
N LEU A 189 11.52 8.21 18.52
CA LEU A 189 11.53 8.87 17.22
C LEU A 189 10.44 9.95 17.13
N LYS A 190 9.22 9.67 17.60
CA LYS A 190 8.13 10.66 17.70
C LYS A 190 8.56 11.89 18.48
N ARG A 191 9.19 11.70 19.65
CA ARG A 191 9.66 12.82 20.47
C ARG A 191 10.70 13.67 19.72
N LEU A 192 11.65 13.04 19.03
CA LEU A 192 12.63 13.75 18.21
C LEU A 192 11.98 14.54 17.07
N LEU A 193 11.02 13.93 16.36
CA LEU A 193 10.28 14.57 15.26
C LEU A 193 9.36 15.70 15.72
N ASN A 194 8.99 15.74 17.00
CA ASN A 194 8.25 16.85 17.62
C ASN A 194 9.15 18.01 18.08
N GLY A 195 10.46 17.94 17.87
CA GLY A 195 11.36 19.07 18.06
C GLY A 195 11.76 19.35 19.51
N ILE A 196 12.28 18.33 20.19
CA ILE A 196 12.75 18.43 21.58
C ILE A 196 14.17 19.01 21.69
N PRO A 197 14.55 19.62 22.84
CA PRO A 197 15.94 19.92 23.15
C PRO A 197 16.81 18.66 23.20
N ILE A 198 18.04 18.74 22.70
CA ILE A 198 18.98 17.59 22.64
C ILE A 198 19.27 17.08 24.06
N GLU A 199 19.51 18.00 25.00
CA GLU A 199 19.81 17.68 26.41
C GLU A 199 18.64 16.95 27.10
N ASP A 200 17.40 17.28 26.73
CA ASP A 200 16.18 16.69 27.29
C ASP A 200 15.73 15.42 26.57
N SER A 201 16.43 15.04 25.50
CA SER A 201 16.05 13.90 24.66
C SER A 201 16.28 12.56 25.36
N GLY A 202 17.35 12.45 26.14
CA GLY A 202 17.82 11.17 26.68
C GLY A 202 18.25 10.19 25.60
N VAL A 203 18.43 10.65 24.35
CA VAL A 203 18.82 9.85 23.20
C VAL A 203 20.33 9.94 23.01
N LEU A 204 20.97 8.82 22.69
CA LEU A 204 22.39 8.79 22.40
C LEU A 204 22.73 9.66 21.18
N ASP A 205 23.83 10.41 21.25
CA ASP A 205 24.31 11.23 20.13
C ASP A 205 24.47 10.43 18.84
N SER A 206 24.91 9.17 18.93
CA SER A 206 25.04 8.27 17.78
C SER A 206 23.70 7.98 17.09
N THR A 207 22.61 7.92 17.86
CA THR A 207 21.26 7.71 17.34
C THR A 207 20.74 8.97 16.67
N ILE A 208 20.97 10.14 17.28
CA ILE A 208 20.66 11.44 16.66
C ILE A 208 21.43 11.58 15.35
N ASP A 209 22.73 11.29 15.34
CA ASP A 209 23.57 11.35 14.15
C ASP A 209 23.10 10.39 13.05
N ALA A 210 22.57 9.20 13.42
CA ALA A 210 22.00 8.28 12.46
C ALA A 210 20.75 8.87 11.79
N TYR A 211 19.86 9.50 12.56
CA TYR A 211 18.66 10.15 12.01
C TYR A 211 18.95 11.41 11.20
N VAL A 212 20.03 12.14 11.55
CA VAL A 212 20.55 13.24 10.72
C VAL A 212 21.07 12.72 9.39
N LYS A 213 21.89 11.66 9.42
CA LYS A 213 22.44 11.03 8.20
C LYS A 213 21.36 10.42 7.31
N SER A 214 20.25 9.98 7.88
CA SER A 214 19.10 9.47 7.12
C SER A 214 18.18 10.57 6.58
N GLY A 215 18.44 11.86 6.87
CA GLY A 215 17.60 12.98 6.44
C GLY A 215 16.22 13.00 7.10
N LEU A 216 16.08 12.42 8.29
CA LEU A 216 14.83 12.47 9.06
C LEU A 216 14.77 13.73 9.92
N ILE A 217 15.91 14.13 10.48
CA ILE A 217 16.00 15.30 11.34
C ILE A 217 17.22 16.13 10.98
N PHE A 218 17.10 17.44 11.17
CA PHE A 218 18.21 18.36 11.23
C PHE A 218 18.47 18.70 12.71
N LYS A 219 19.73 18.94 13.09
CA LYS A 219 20.06 19.42 14.44
C LYS A 219 20.83 20.73 14.41
N ASP A 220 20.46 21.64 15.29
CA ASP A 220 21.31 22.77 15.67
C ASP A 220 22.11 22.44 16.95
N LYS A 221 22.70 23.45 17.61
CA LYS A 221 23.50 23.25 18.83
C LYS A 221 22.69 22.79 20.04
N SER A 222 21.38 22.96 20.03
CA SER A 222 20.50 22.84 21.20
C SER A 222 19.26 21.98 20.95
N ARG A 223 18.84 21.84 19.69
CA ARG A 223 17.55 21.27 19.30
C ARG A 223 17.64 20.41 18.05
N VAL A 224 16.71 19.47 17.96
CA VAL A 224 16.42 18.73 16.72
C VAL A 224 15.16 19.29 16.08
N TYR A 225 15.08 19.23 14.76
CA TYR A 225 13.91 19.58 13.96
C TYR A 225 13.70 18.48 12.93
N PRO A 226 12.46 18.10 12.64
CA PRO A 226 12.18 17.22 11.52
C PRO A 226 12.59 17.89 10.20
N GLU A 227 13.23 17.12 9.33
CA GLU A 227 13.33 17.47 7.91
C GLU A 227 12.01 17.10 7.20
N GLU A 228 11.89 17.41 5.91
CA GLU A 228 10.65 17.15 5.17
C GLU A 228 10.23 15.67 5.17
N LEU A 229 11.19 14.75 5.07
CA LEU A 229 10.91 13.32 5.24
C LEU A 229 10.50 13.00 6.68
N GLY A 230 11.15 13.63 7.66
CA GLY A 230 10.79 13.51 9.07
C GLY A 230 9.37 13.98 9.37
N GLU A 231 8.92 15.06 8.75
CA GLU A 231 7.54 15.54 8.85
C GLU A 231 6.54 14.47 8.35
N ILE A 232 6.81 13.85 7.20
CA ILE A 232 5.94 12.79 6.65
C ILE A 232 5.92 11.57 7.58
N ILE A 233 7.07 11.18 8.13
CA ILE A 233 7.14 10.07 9.09
C ILE A 233 6.47 10.45 10.42
N ARG A 234 6.55 11.70 10.86
CA ARG A 234 5.87 12.15 12.06
C ARG A 234 4.37 11.96 11.93
N ASP A 235 3.80 12.33 10.79
CA ASP A 235 2.37 12.19 10.50
C ASP A 235 1.94 10.71 10.47
N LEU A 236 2.82 9.80 10.04
CA LEU A 236 2.59 8.35 10.08
C LEU A 236 2.54 7.76 11.49
N LEU A 237 3.30 8.36 12.40
CA LEU A 237 3.47 7.86 13.75
C LEU A 237 2.38 8.38 14.72
N GLN A 238 1.70 9.47 14.40
CA GLN A 238 0.59 10.01 15.21
C GLN A 238 -0.60 9.03 15.29
#